data_AF-A0AA41VF46-F1
#
_entry.id   AF-A0AA41VF46-F1
#
_cell.length_a   1.000
_cell.length_b   1.000
_cell.length_c   1.000
_cell.angle_alpha   90.00
_cell.angle_beta   90.00
_cell.angle_gamma   90.00
#
_symmetry.space_group_name_H-M   'P 1'
#
loop_
_entity.id
_entity.type
_entity.pdbx_description
1 polymer ?
#
loop_
_entity_poly.entity_id
_entity_poly.type
_entity_poly.pdbx_seq_one_letter_code
_entity_poly.pdbx_strand_id
1 'polypeptide(L)'
;MDNRMSGKDISEDDIIQFRRTCKNSGAKVVVETTNARDSFYRASVELVLNSCSRSTYDSAAMLIGGESPQNFVAGIAFNLGLDSVRAARIVSASVASRTRSWFLQAWALEMQGKHSEAVEEISKICLIHQIFPPEEFSVCIQLYTF
;
A
#
# COMPACT_ATOMS: atom_id res chain seq x y z
N MET A 1 12.17 17.36 -4.82
CA MET A 1 10.96 18.06 -4.32
C MET A 1 10.81 17.72 -2.85
N ASP A 2 10.69 18.73 -2.01
CA ASP A 2 10.89 18.63 -0.56
C ASP A 2 9.73 17.90 0.16
N ASN A 3 10.04 16.75 0.79
CA ASN A 3 9.09 15.99 1.62
C ASN A 3 8.44 16.80 2.75
N ARG A 4 9.08 17.91 3.15
CA ARG A 4 8.56 18.84 4.16
C ARG A 4 7.23 19.50 3.76
N MET A 5 6.96 19.69 2.47
CA MET A 5 5.70 20.31 2.02
C MET A 5 4.53 19.31 1.93
N SER A 6 4.79 18.00 2.04
CA SER A 6 3.76 16.95 1.98
C SER A 6 3.30 16.47 3.36
N GLY A 7 3.88 16.97 4.46
CA GLY A 7 3.63 16.42 5.81
C GLY A 7 4.06 14.95 5.96
N LYS A 8 4.94 14.45 5.08
CA LYS A 8 5.52 13.11 5.18
C LYS A 8 6.87 13.21 5.89
N ASP A 9 6.92 12.75 7.14
CA ASP A 9 8.17 12.69 7.92
C ASP A 9 9.17 11.65 7.39
N ILE A 10 8.72 10.75 6.50
CA ILE A 10 9.51 9.61 5.99
C ILE A 10 9.46 9.62 4.46
N SER A 11 10.62 9.65 3.80
CA SER A 11 10.69 9.61 2.33
C SER A 11 10.50 8.21 1.77
N GLU A 12 10.05 8.13 0.52
CA GLU A 12 9.93 6.85 -0.17
C GLU A 12 11.31 6.18 -0.37
N ASP A 13 12.34 6.98 -0.65
CA ASP A 13 13.72 6.48 -0.82
C ASP A 13 14.28 5.93 0.50
N ASP A 14 14.03 6.61 1.63
CA ASP A 14 14.47 6.16 2.96
C ASP A 14 13.88 4.79 3.31
N ILE A 15 12.60 4.56 2.97
CA ILE A 15 11.92 3.27 3.20
C ILE A 15 12.57 2.17 2.36
N ILE A 16 12.87 2.45 1.08
CA ILE A 16 13.51 1.50 0.17
C ILE A 16 14.95 1.20 0.63
N GLN A 17 15.72 2.22 1.01
CA GLN A 17 17.07 2.06 1.53
C GLN A 17 17.09 1.29 2.85
N PHE A 18 16.16 1.59 3.75
CA PHE A 18 15.97 0.84 4.99
C PHE A 18 15.73 -0.64 4.69
N ARG A 19 14.79 -0.97 3.78
CA ARG A 19 14.50 -2.35 3.40
C ARG A 19 15.72 -3.06 2.85
N ARG A 20 16.43 -2.43 1.91
CA ARG A 20 17.63 -2.99 1.27
C ARG A 20 18.72 -3.26 2.30
N THR A 21 18.98 -2.32 3.20
CA THR A 21 19.99 -2.44 4.24
C THR A 21 19.67 -3.58 5.21
N CYS A 22 18.43 -3.66 5.69
CA CYS A 22 18.02 -4.72 6.60
C CYS A 22 18.00 -6.10 5.92
N LYS A 23 17.62 -6.16 4.64
CA LYS A 23 17.66 -7.42 3.86
C LYS A 23 19.09 -7.93 3.68
N ASN A 24 20.03 -7.06 3.33
CA ASN A 24 21.43 -7.44 3.09
C ASN A 24 22.15 -7.86 4.38
N SER A 25 21.79 -7.27 5.52
CA SER A 25 22.40 -7.55 6.82
C SER A 25 21.67 -8.61 7.65
N GLY A 26 20.43 -8.94 7.30
CA GLY A 26 19.53 -9.71 8.15
C GLY A 26 19.09 -8.98 9.43
N ALA A 27 19.34 -7.66 9.52
CA ALA A 27 19.12 -6.89 10.72
C ALA A 27 17.63 -6.76 11.08
N LYS A 28 17.38 -6.73 12.40
CA LYS A 28 16.11 -6.30 12.99
C LYS A 28 16.35 -5.00 13.74
N VAL A 29 15.44 -4.07 13.59
CA VAL A 29 15.52 -2.74 14.21
C VAL A 29 14.51 -2.67 15.33
N VAL A 30 14.99 -2.31 16.52
CA VAL A 30 14.14 -2.03 17.67
C VAL A 30 13.74 -0.57 17.60
N VAL A 31 12.44 -0.34 17.43
CA VAL A 31 11.85 1.00 17.50
C VAL A 31 11.20 1.15 18.88
N GLU A 32 11.67 2.13 19.65
CA GLU A 32 11.32 2.29 21.07
C GLU A 32 9.82 2.43 21.31
N THR A 33 9.11 3.13 20.43
CA THR A 33 7.67 3.35 20.58
C THR A 33 6.87 2.57 19.54
N THR A 34 5.80 1.92 20.01
CA THR A 34 4.86 1.22 19.13
C THR A 34 4.25 2.17 18.09
N ASN A 35 4.00 3.44 18.47
CA ASN A 35 3.45 4.41 17.54
C ASN A 35 4.41 4.77 16.41
N ALA A 36 5.70 5.00 16.69
CA ALA A 36 6.68 5.29 15.64
C ALA A 36 6.85 4.10 14.70
N ARG A 37 6.90 2.88 15.26
CA ARG A 37 7.00 1.64 14.50
C ARG A 37 5.81 1.44 13.56
N ASP A 38 4.60 1.59 14.08
CA ASP A 38 3.37 1.44 13.32
C ASP A 38 3.22 2.56 12.27
N SER A 39 3.66 3.79 12.57
CA SER A 39 3.64 4.90 11.62
C SER A 39 4.63 4.70 10.47
N PHE A 40 5.85 4.21 10.75
CA PHE A 40 6.79 3.83 9.70
C PHE A 40 6.24 2.69 8.84
N TYR A 41 5.62 1.69 9.47
CA TYR A 41 4.98 0.60 8.75
C TYR A 41 3.84 1.09 7.86
N ARG A 42 2.96 1.96 8.38
CA ARG A 42 1.90 2.61 7.59
C ARG A 42 2.46 3.38 6.40
N ALA A 43 3.52 4.16 6.59
CA ALA A 43 4.18 4.88 5.49
C ALA A 43 4.75 3.93 4.43
N SER A 44 5.29 2.78 4.86
CA SER A 44 5.80 1.73 3.96
C SER A 44 4.68 1.07 3.15
N VAL A 45 3.55 0.76 3.78
CA VAL A 45 2.37 0.24 3.08
C VAL A 45 1.86 1.29 2.09
N GLU A 46 1.79 2.56 2.49
CA GLU A 46 1.32 3.64 1.64
C GLU A 46 2.20 3.86 0.41
N LEU A 47 3.52 3.73 0.56
CA LEU A 47 4.45 3.68 -0.57
C LEU A 47 4.05 2.57 -1.55
N VAL A 48 3.83 1.35 -1.05
CA VAL A 48 3.41 0.23 -1.89
C VAL A 48 2.10 0.52 -2.62
N LEU A 49 1.08 1.01 -1.92
CA LEU A 49 -0.21 1.34 -2.54
C LEU A 49 -0.08 2.44 -3.61
N ASN A 50 0.76 3.44 -3.37
CA ASN A 50 1.05 4.48 -4.37
C ASN A 50 1.78 3.92 -5.58
N SER A 51 2.76 3.03 -5.40
CA SER A 51 3.43 2.34 -6.51
C SER A 51 2.44 1.53 -7.34
N CYS A 52 1.52 0.80 -6.69
CA CYS A 52 0.44 0.07 -7.37
C CYS A 52 -0.38 1.01 -8.25
N SER A 53 -0.77 2.17 -7.72
CA SER A 53 -1.63 3.12 -8.43
C SER A 53 -0.98 3.78 -9.65
N ARG A 54 0.36 3.76 -9.75
CA ARG A 54 1.12 4.31 -10.88
C ARG A 54 1.42 3.26 -11.95
N SER A 55 1.24 1.97 -11.66
CA SER A 55 1.54 0.89 -12.59
C SER A 55 0.42 0.73 -13.62
N THR A 56 0.80 0.60 -14.89
CA THR A 56 -0.14 0.32 -15.99
C THR A 56 -0.46 -1.17 -16.01
N TYR A 57 -1.59 -1.58 -15.42
CA TYR A 57 -2.29 -2.88 -15.53
C TYR A 57 -1.50 -4.20 -15.32
N ASP A 58 -0.18 -4.19 -15.28
CA ASP A 58 0.64 -5.40 -15.18
C ASP A 58 1.09 -5.62 -13.74
N SER A 59 0.27 -6.38 -13.01
CA SER A 59 0.56 -6.80 -11.64
C SER A 59 1.81 -7.69 -11.55
N ALA A 60 2.23 -8.34 -12.64
CA ALA A 60 3.27 -9.36 -12.60
C ALA A 60 4.70 -8.77 -12.64
N ALA A 61 4.87 -7.57 -13.18
CA ALA A 61 6.18 -6.92 -13.32
C ALA A 61 6.48 -5.88 -12.22
N MET A 62 5.51 -5.54 -11.36
CA MET A 62 5.73 -4.48 -10.38
C MET A 62 6.65 -4.92 -9.25
N LEU A 63 7.82 -4.29 -9.17
CA LEU A 63 8.80 -4.50 -8.12
C LEU A 63 9.08 -3.20 -7.36
N ILE A 64 9.22 -3.33 -6.04
CA ILE A 64 9.58 -2.25 -5.14
C ILE A 64 10.90 -2.64 -4.48
N GLY A 65 11.97 -1.90 -4.78
CA GLY A 65 13.31 -2.26 -4.34
C GLY A 65 13.79 -3.63 -4.85
N GLY A 66 13.21 -4.15 -5.93
CA GLY A 66 13.48 -5.49 -6.47
C GLY A 66 12.66 -6.62 -5.84
N GLU A 67 11.61 -6.30 -5.07
CA GLU A 67 10.75 -7.28 -4.41
C GLU A 67 9.29 -7.11 -4.85
N SER A 68 8.51 -8.20 -4.81
CA SER A 68 7.05 -8.08 -4.99
C SER A 68 6.46 -7.23 -3.85
N PRO A 69 5.32 -6.54 -4.08
CA PRO A 69 4.67 -5.71 -3.07
C PRO A 69 4.44 -6.42 -1.74
N GLN A 70 3.98 -7.68 -1.78
CA GLN A 70 3.71 -8.49 -0.59
C GLN A 70 5.01 -8.81 0.18
N ASN A 71 6.07 -9.19 -0.54
CA ASN A 71 7.36 -9.49 0.06
C ASN A 71 8.02 -8.25 0.66
N PHE A 72 7.84 -7.09 0.02
CA PHE A 72 8.34 -5.82 0.53
C PHE A 72 7.70 -5.47 1.88
N VAL A 73 6.36 -5.48 1.98
CA VAL A 73 5.66 -5.15 3.23
C VAL A 73 5.84 -6.22 4.31
N ALA A 74 5.88 -7.51 3.96
CA ALA A 74 6.18 -8.58 4.93
C ALA A 74 7.61 -8.46 5.45
N GLY A 75 8.54 -8.11 4.57
CA GLY A 75 9.93 -7.87 4.89
C GLY A 75 10.13 -6.71 5.87
N ILE A 76 9.52 -5.56 5.61
CA ILE A 76 9.55 -4.43 6.54
C ILE A 76 8.95 -4.83 7.90
N ALA A 77 7.81 -5.53 7.92
CA ALA A 77 7.18 -5.97 9.18
C ALA A 77 8.14 -6.84 9.99
N PHE A 78 8.82 -7.79 9.34
CA PHE A 78 9.84 -8.63 9.97
C PHE A 78 11.02 -7.81 10.51
N ASN A 79 11.53 -6.86 9.73
CA ASN A 79 12.67 -6.03 10.15
C ASN A 79 12.32 -5.11 11.32
N LEU A 80 11.07 -4.66 11.43
CA LEU A 80 10.59 -3.85 12.56
C LEU A 80 10.16 -4.68 13.78
N GLY A 81 10.16 -6.01 13.68
CA GLY A 81 9.61 -6.89 14.71
C GLY A 81 8.11 -6.65 14.95
N LEU A 82 7.35 -6.36 13.89
CA LEU A 82 5.90 -6.22 13.97
C LEU A 82 5.24 -7.60 14.05
N ASP A 83 4.25 -7.74 14.92
CA ASP A 83 3.39 -8.92 14.95
C ASP A 83 2.64 -9.09 13.62
N SER A 84 2.49 -10.33 13.14
CA SER A 84 1.90 -10.61 11.83
C SER A 84 0.43 -10.21 11.75
N VAL A 85 -0.34 -10.38 12.82
CA VAL A 85 -1.75 -9.96 12.90
C VAL A 85 -1.83 -8.43 12.88
N ARG A 86 -0.92 -7.74 13.60
CA ARG A 86 -0.86 -6.27 13.55
C ARG A 86 -0.49 -5.76 12.15
N ALA A 87 0.50 -6.38 11.50
CA ALA A 87 0.92 -6.05 10.14
C ALA A 87 -0.23 -6.22 9.14
N ALA A 88 -0.88 -7.38 9.15
CA ALA A 88 -2.02 -7.68 8.29
C ALA A 88 -3.16 -6.67 8.50
N ARG A 89 -3.51 -6.33 9.74
CA ARG A 89 -4.54 -5.32 10.04
C ARG A 89 -4.21 -3.96 9.45
N ILE A 90 -2.96 -3.52 9.53
CA ILE A 90 -2.54 -2.23 8.94
C ILE A 90 -2.65 -2.28 7.41
N VAL A 91 -2.18 -3.36 6.78
CA VAL A 91 -2.31 -3.55 5.33
C VAL A 91 -3.77 -3.53 4.90
N SER A 92 -4.63 -4.34 5.53
CA SER A 92 -6.06 -4.42 5.22
C SER A 92 -6.77 -3.07 5.40
N ALA A 93 -6.48 -2.35 6.49
CA ALA A 93 -7.05 -1.03 6.72
C ALA A 93 -6.62 -0.02 5.65
N SER A 94 -5.35 -0.02 5.25
CA SER A 94 -4.86 0.86 4.19
C SER A 94 -5.43 0.52 2.81
N VAL A 95 -5.55 -0.78 2.48
CA VAL A 95 -6.20 -1.25 1.23
C VAL A 95 -7.66 -0.80 1.22
N ALA A 96 -8.43 -1.05 2.28
CA ALA A 96 -9.82 -0.63 2.37
C ALA A 96 -9.99 0.90 2.23
N SER A 97 -9.12 1.68 2.87
CA SER A 97 -9.09 3.13 2.76
C SER A 97 -8.86 3.59 1.32
N ARG A 98 -7.87 3.01 0.62
CA ARG A 98 -7.57 3.34 -0.78
C ARG A 98 -8.67 2.89 -1.74
N THR A 99 -9.24 1.71 -1.55
CA THR A 99 -10.38 1.23 -2.33
C THR A 99 -11.55 2.21 -2.24
N ARG A 100 -11.90 2.68 -1.03
CA ARG A 100 -12.95 3.70 -0.85
C ARG A 100 -12.59 5.01 -1.55
N SER A 101 -11.34 5.47 -1.40
CA SER A 101 -10.87 6.72 -2.02
C SER A 101 -10.99 6.68 -3.55
N TRP A 102 -10.47 5.62 -4.19
CA TRP A 102 -10.51 5.48 -5.65
C TRP A 102 -11.94 5.31 -6.16
N PHE A 103 -12.79 4.59 -5.43
CA PHE A 103 -14.20 4.45 -5.79
C PHE A 103 -14.93 5.80 -5.81
N LEU A 104 -14.75 6.61 -4.76
CA LEU A 104 -15.34 7.95 -4.70
C LEU A 104 -14.80 8.88 -5.78
N GLN A 105 -13.51 8.78 -6.10
CA GLN A 105 -12.90 9.55 -7.17
C GLN A 105 -13.41 9.12 -8.56
N ALA A 106 -13.52 7.82 -8.81
CA ALA A 106 -14.11 7.28 -10.03
C ALA A 106 -15.54 7.79 -10.22
N TRP A 107 -16.36 7.75 -9.16
CA TRP A 107 -17.71 8.28 -9.18
C TRP A 107 -17.74 9.78 -9.51
N ALA A 108 -16.87 10.57 -8.89
CA ALA A 108 -16.78 12.00 -9.15
C ALA A 108 -16.38 12.30 -10.61
N LEU A 109 -15.50 11.50 -11.21
CA LEU A 109 -15.07 11.61 -12.61
C LEU A 109 -16.20 11.21 -13.57
N GLU A 110 -16.94 10.15 -13.24
CA GLU A 110 -18.09 9.70 -14.00
C GLU A 110 -19.18 10.78 -14.08
N MET A 111 -19.50 11.42 -12.94
CA MET A 111 -20.45 12.54 -12.91
C MET A 111 -19.98 13.77 -13.71
N GLN A 112 -18.68 13.87 -14.00
CA GLN A 112 -18.09 14.92 -14.85
C GLN A 112 -18.00 14.52 -16.34
N GLY A 113 -18.49 13.33 -16.72
CA GLY A 113 -18.36 12.80 -18.07
C GLY A 113 -16.95 12.34 -18.44
N LYS A 114 -16.05 12.21 -17.46
CA LYS A 114 -14.65 11.81 -17.64
C LYS A 114 -14.50 10.29 -17.54
N HIS A 115 -15.18 9.56 -18.42
CA HIS A 115 -15.29 8.11 -18.35
C HIS A 115 -13.93 7.38 -18.38
N SER A 116 -12.99 7.83 -19.22
CA SER A 116 -11.65 7.22 -19.29
C SER A 116 -10.90 7.32 -17.96
N GLU A 117 -10.93 8.49 -17.32
CA GLU A 117 -10.29 8.73 -16.01
C GLU A 117 -10.99 7.90 -14.90
N ALA A 118 -12.32 7.77 -14.97
CA ALA A 118 -13.07 6.94 -14.02
C ALA A 118 -12.68 5.46 -14.11
N VAL A 119 -12.51 4.93 -15.33
CA VAL A 119 -12.03 3.55 -15.55
C VAL A 119 -10.61 3.36 -15.04
N GLU A 120 -9.73 4.36 -15.19
CA GLU A 120 -8.38 4.32 -14.62
C GLU A 120 -8.41 4.22 -13.08
N GLU A 121 -9.29 4.96 -12.40
CA GLU A 121 -9.44 4.86 -10.94
C GLU A 121 -9.98 3.48 -10.50
N ILE A 122 -10.98 2.93 -11.22
CA ILE A 122 -11.52 1.59 -10.94
C ILE A 122 -10.43 0.52 -11.16
N SER A 123 -9.58 0.70 -12.16
CA SER A 123 -8.52 -0.26 -12.47
C SER A 123 -7.47 -0.39 -11.36
N LYS A 124 -7.22 0.70 -10.61
CA LYS A 124 -6.38 0.67 -9.40
C LYS A 124 -6.97 -0.24 -8.32
N ILE A 125 -8.30 -0.26 -8.18
CA ILE A 125 -9.01 -1.14 -7.24
C ILE A 125 -8.82 -2.61 -7.64
N CYS A 126 -8.98 -2.92 -8.93
CA CYS A 126 -8.75 -4.28 -9.43
C CYS A 126 -7.31 -4.74 -9.15
N LEU A 127 -6.32 -3.91 -9.47
CA LEU A 127 -4.91 -4.22 -9.26
C LEU A 127 -4.60 -4.43 -7.77
N ILE A 128 -5.10 -3.58 -6.87
CA ILE A 128 -4.75 -3.73 -5.46
C ILE A 128 -5.32 -5.00 -4.85
N HIS A 129 -6.51 -5.43 -5.26
CA HIS A 129 -7.11 -6.67 -4.79
C HIS A 129 -6.50 -7.93 -5.42
N GLN A 130 -5.82 -7.83 -6.56
CA GLN A 130 -4.98 -8.92 -7.06
C GLN A 130 -3.72 -9.10 -6.20
N ILE A 131 -3.14 -8.01 -5.71
CA ILE A 131 -1.92 -8.02 -4.90
C ILE A 131 -2.24 -8.38 -3.45
N PHE A 132 -3.26 -7.75 -2.87
CA PHE A 132 -3.74 -7.95 -1.51
C PHE A 132 -5.19 -8.44 -1.58
N PRO A 133 -5.40 -9.75 -1.78
CA PRO A 133 -6.73 -10.30 -1.84
C PRO A 133 -7.45 -10.05 -0.53
N PRO A 134 -8.77 -9.75 -0.56
CA PRO A 134 -9.56 -9.68 0.64
C PRO A 134 -9.55 -11.04 1.34
N GLU A 135 -9.67 -11.02 2.66
CA GLU A 135 -9.94 -12.26 3.41
C GLU A 135 -11.23 -12.90 2.87
N GLU A 136 -11.23 -14.22 2.73
CA GLU A 136 -12.47 -14.98 2.57
C GLU A 136 -13.42 -14.50 3.68
N PHE A 137 -14.60 -13.99 3.34
CA PHE A 137 -15.57 -13.34 4.25
C PHE A 137 -15.37 -11.85 4.60
N SER A 138 -14.49 -11.11 3.93
CA SER A 138 -14.43 -9.64 4.13
C SER A 138 -15.70 -8.96 3.57
N VAL A 139 -16.41 -8.24 4.43
CA VAL A 139 -17.68 -7.53 4.14
C VAL A 139 -17.52 -6.46 3.03
N CYS A 140 -16.28 -6.07 2.70
CA CYS A 140 -16.01 -5.06 1.69
C CYS A 140 -16.35 -5.49 0.24
N ILE A 141 -16.51 -6.79 -0.05
CA ILE A 141 -16.98 -7.29 -1.36
C ILE A 141 -18.36 -7.95 -1.24
N GLN A 142 -19.32 -7.19 -0.71
CA GLN A 142 -20.73 -7.38 -1.05
C GLN A 142 -21.24 -6.14 -1.78
N LEU A 143 -20.54 -5.74 -2.85
CA LEU A 143 -21.17 -4.92 -3.88
C LEU A 143 -22.03 -5.86 -4.71
N TYR A 144 -23.30 -5.91 -4.32
CA TYR A 144 -24.37 -6.51 -5.10
C TYR A 144 -24.28 -6.03 -6.55
N THR A 145 -24.30 -7.00 -7.45
CA THR A 145 -24.57 -6.83 -8.88
C THR A 145 -25.91 -6.09 -8.99
N PHE A 146 -25.91 -4.90 -9.58
CA PHE A 146 -27.13 -4.29 -10.13
C PHE A 146 -27.26 -4.70 -11.60
#